data_AF-A0A3Q3FKH4-F1
#
_entry.id   AF-A0A3Q3FKH4-F1
#
_cell.length_a   1.000
_cell.length_b   1.000
_cell.length_c   1.000
_cell.angle_alpha   90.00
_cell.angle_beta   90.00
_cell.angle_gamma   90.00
#
_symmetry.space_group_name_H-M   'P 1'
#
loop_
_entity.id
_entity.type
_entity.pdbx_description
1 polymer ?
#
loop_
_entity_poly.entity_id
_entity_poly.type
_entity_poly.pdbx_seq_one_letter_code
_entity_poly.pdbx_strand_id
1 'polypeptide(L)'
;MEFLALVLLCVCSRFAAADEDERLPNKCEVCKFLTVELQEALEKTGRSKEVLEVGEVLDSGRRRRKIKYNTSETRLTEALDDICERFLQYSVHAERPGSLRYSKGSSQTMTTLKNLVNKGVKVDLGMPYELWDEPTVEVADMKKQCETMLEQYEEVVEDWYFHHQDQRLEDFLCEDHVLEASERDCLKEVWRDDRRLEEEEEAGRTEGRAEGRAEGQSEGRAEGRAEGQSEGRTEGRTEGQSEGRTHDAGEL
;
A
#
# COMPACT_ATOMS: atom_id res chain seq x y z
N MET A 1 31.57 -3.97 -53.52
CA MET A 1 32.09 -4.69 -52.34
C MET A 1 32.25 -3.73 -51.15
N GLU A 2 32.76 -2.51 -51.36
CA GLU A 2 32.85 -1.43 -50.35
C GLU A 2 31.50 -1.02 -49.71
N PHE A 3 30.44 -0.87 -50.51
CA PHE A 3 29.12 -0.44 -50.01
C PHE A 3 28.42 -1.46 -49.10
N LEU A 4 28.68 -2.75 -49.30
CA LEU A 4 28.10 -3.83 -48.48
C LEU A 4 28.78 -3.89 -47.10
N ALA A 5 30.08 -3.59 -47.04
CA ALA A 5 30.83 -3.52 -45.79
C ALA A 5 30.39 -2.33 -44.92
N LEU A 6 30.10 -1.17 -45.52
CA LEU A 6 29.58 0.01 -44.81
C LEU A 6 28.17 -0.21 -44.25
N VAL A 7 27.29 -0.90 -44.98
CA VAL A 7 25.94 -1.24 -44.49
C VAL A 7 26.01 -2.30 -43.39
N LEU A 8 26.89 -3.30 -43.49
CA LEU A 8 27.11 -4.27 -42.41
C LEU A 8 27.72 -3.64 -41.16
N LEU A 9 28.66 -2.69 -41.29
CA LEU A 9 29.20 -1.91 -40.16
C LEU A 9 28.14 -1.01 -39.51
N CYS A 10 27.22 -0.44 -40.30
CA CYS A 10 26.13 0.41 -39.81
C CYS A 10 24.97 -0.40 -39.17
N VAL A 11 24.79 -1.67 -39.59
CA VAL A 11 23.80 -2.58 -39.01
C VAL A 11 24.33 -3.22 -37.72
N CYS A 12 25.63 -3.54 -37.64
CA CYS A 12 26.23 -4.06 -36.41
C CYS A 12 26.31 -3.02 -35.29
N SER A 13 26.37 -1.72 -35.60
CA SER A 13 26.34 -0.65 -34.60
C SER A 13 24.93 -0.37 -34.04
N ARG A 14 23.89 -1.02 -34.58
CA ARG A 14 22.52 -0.96 -34.04
C ARG A 14 22.12 -2.19 -33.22
N PHE A 15 22.97 -3.20 -33.11
CA PHE A 15 22.72 -4.35 -32.24
C PHE A 15 23.44 -4.16 -30.92
N ALA A 16 22.64 -3.74 -29.93
CA ALA A 16 22.76 -4.10 -28.52
C ALA A 16 24.13 -3.88 -27.86
N ALA A 17 24.41 -2.63 -27.49
CA ALA A 17 24.89 -2.39 -26.14
C ALA A 17 23.63 -2.22 -25.28
N ALA A 18 23.10 -3.33 -24.76
CA ALA A 18 22.36 -3.25 -23.52
C ALA A 18 23.42 -2.88 -22.47
N ASP A 19 23.50 -1.60 -22.15
CA ASP A 19 24.17 -1.11 -20.95
C ASP A 19 23.46 -1.77 -19.74
N GLU A 20 23.89 -2.98 -19.40
CA GLU A 20 23.73 -3.55 -18.06
C GLU A 20 24.91 -3.08 -17.19
N ASP A 21 25.25 -1.79 -17.28
CA ASP A 21 26.07 -1.10 -16.29
C ASP A 21 25.09 -0.61 -15.21
N GLU A 22 25.33 -1.02 -13.96
CA GLU A 22 24.72 -0.55 -12.71
C GLU A 22 23.58 0.46 -12.90
N ARG A 23 22.36 -0.04 -13.13
CA ARG A 23 21.18 0.80 -13.37
C ARG A 23 20.89 1.58 -12.08
N LEU A 24 21.44 2.79 -11.98
CA LEU A 24 21.15 3.74 -10.91
C LEU A 24 19.68 4.19 -10.98
N PRO A 25 19.08 4.61 -9.85
CA PRO A 25 17.73 5.13 -9.84
C PRO A 25 17.63 6.39 -10.70
N ASN A 26 16.61 6.44 -11.54
CA ASN A 26 16.30 7.64 -12.33
C ASN A 26 15.55 8.67 -11.46
N LYS A 27 15.62 9.95 -11.83
CA LYS A 27 14.86 11.03 -11.17
C LYS A 27 13.37 10.75 -11.07
N CYS A 28 12.79 10.15 -12.12
CA CYS A 28 11.39 9.74 -12.12
C CYS A 28 11.10 8.70 -11.04
N GLU A 29 11.96 7.68 -10.92
CA GLU A 29 11.80 6.61 -9.92
C GLU A 29 11.85 7.21 -8.50
N VAL A 30 12.83 8.08 -8.23
CA VAL A 30 12.98 8.78 -6.94
C VAL A 30 11.75 9.64 -6.63
N CYS A 31 11.28 10.45 -7.58
CA CYS A 31 10.12 11.32 -7.37
C CYS A 31 8.85 10.51 -7.09
N LYS A 32 8.64 9.42 -7.84
CA LYS A 32 7.52 8.51 -7.63
C LYS A 32 7.50 7.94 -6.22
N PHE A 33 8.63 7.38 -5.75
CA PHE A 33 8.69 6.81 -4.41
C PHE A 33 8.62 7.87 -3.31
N LEU A 34 9.21 9.05 -3.53
CA LEU A 34 9.15 10.17 -2.59
C LEU A 34 7.70 10.60 -2.34
N THR A 35 6.94 10.80 -3.42
CA THR A 35 5.56 11.25 -3.33
C THR A 35 4.64 10.20 -2.72
N VAL A 36 4.83 8.92 -3.07
CA VAL A 36 4.09 7.80 -2.44
C VAL A 36 4.37 7.70 -0.93
N GLU A 37 5.64 7.77 -0.51
CA GLU A 37 6.00 7.68 0.91
C GLU A 37 5.53 8.89 1.72
N LEU A 38 5.62 10.09 1.16
CA LEU A 38 5.14 11.32 1.80
C LEU A 38 3.63 11.27 2.00
N GLN A 39 2.87 10.87 0.96
CA GLN A 39 1.43 10.72 1.08
C GLN A 39 1.06 9.65 2.12
N GLU A 40 1.72 8.49 2.11
CA GLU A 40 1.48 7.43 3.12
C GLU A 40 1.81 7.91 4.55
N ALA A 41 2.89 8.68 4.73
CA ALA A 41 3.27 9.29 6.01
C ALA A 41 2.20 10.26 6.51
N LEU A 42 1.72 11.14 5.64
CA LEU A 42 0.70 12.13 5.97
C LEU A 42 -0.64 11.46 6.26
N GLU A 43 -1.06 10.44 5.50
CA GLU A 43 -2.32 9.73 5.77
C GLU A 43 -2.32 9.05 7.16
N LYS A 44 -1.18 8.47 7.57
CA LYS A 44 -1.01 7.87 8.90
C LYS A 44 -1.15 8.91 10.01
N THR A 45 -0.51 10.07 9.86
CA THR A 45 -0.54 11.14 10.88
C THR A 45 -1.82 11.97 10.84
N GLY A 46 -2.57 11.95 9.74
CA GLY A 46 -3.80 12.75 9.56
C GLY A 46 -4.95 12.38 10.48
N ARG A 47 -4.91 11.18 11.08
CA ARG A 47 -5.93 10.70 12.03
C ARG A 47 -5.69 11.18 13.47
N SER A 48 -4.54 11.79 13.76
CA SER A 48 -4.22 12.25 15.12
C SER A 48 -5.07 13.48 15.48
N LYS A 49 -5.53 13.53 16.73
CA LYS A 49 -6.28 14.67 17.31
C LYS A 49 -5.39 15.55 18.19
N GLU A 50 -4.09 15.51 17.95
CA GLU A 50 -3.12 16.22 18.76
C GLU A 50 -3.23 17.74 18.58
N VAL A 51 -2.98 18.46 19.67
CA VAL A 51 -3.05 19.93 19.71
C VAL A 51 -1.75 20.44 20.28
N LEU A 52 -1.05 21.22 19.48
CA LEU A 52 0.20 21.87 19.83
C LEU A 52 -0.11 23.16 20.60
N GLU A 53 0.56 23.36 21.73
CA GLU A 53 0.50 24.61 22.48
C GLU A 53 1.73 25.46 22.17
N VAL A 54 1.54 26.51 21.37
CA VAL A 54 2.62 27.39 20.93
C VAL A 54 2.67 28.64 21.81
N GLY A 55 3.84 28.91 22.39
CA GLY A 55 4.17 30.14 23.12
C GLY A 55 4.90 29.91 24.45
N GLU A 56 5.86 30.78 24.76
CA GLU A 56 6.53 30.82 26.07
C GLU A 56 5.67 31.49 27.15
N VAL A 57 5.74 30.94 28.37
CA VAL A 57 5.15 31.56 29.55
C VAL A 57 6.09 32.67 30.02
N LEU A 58 5.98 33.84 29.40
CA LEU A 58 6.53 35.06 29.99
C LEU A 58 5.52 35.58 31.04
N ASP A 59 6.01 36.21 32.10
CA ASP A 59 5.26 36.86 33.22
C ASP A 59 4.14 37.84 32.80
N SER A 60 3.93 38.02 31.49
CA SER A 60 2.99 38.93 30.84
C SER A 60 1.57 38.37 30.60
N GLY A 61 1.21 37.21 31.16
CA GLY A 61 -0.19 36.75 31.23
C GLY A 61 -0.87 36.41 29.89
N ARG A 62 -0.11 36.26 28.79
CA ARG A 62 -0.65 35.83 27.50
C ARG A 62 -0.90 34.32 27.52
N ARG A 63 -2.12 33.90 27.15
CA ARG A 63 -2.49 32.48 27.05
C ARG A 63 -1.80 31.82 25.85
N ARG A 64 -1.35 30.57 26.02
CA ARG A 64 -0.80 29.74 24.94
C ARG A 64 -1.80 29.61 23.79
N ARG A 65 -1.32 29.73 22.54
CA ARG A 65 -2.16 29.50 21.35
C ARG A 65 -2.21 28.00 21.09
N LYS A 66 -3.41 27.48 20.82
CA LYS A 66 -3.65 26.07 20.52
C LYS A 66 -3.80 25.90 19.02
N ILE A 67 -2.87 25.21 18.38
CA ILE A 67 -2.89 24.90 16.94
C ILE A 67 -3.13 23.40 16.81
N LYS A 68 -3.95 22.99 15.86
CA LYS A 68 -4.16 21.56 15.60
C LYS A 68 -2.95 21.01 14.85
N TYR A 69 -2.44 19.86 15.30
CA TYR A 69 -1.28 19.21 14.69
C TYR A 69 -1.52 18.87 13.21
N ASN A 70 -2.74 18.43 12.87
CA ASN A 70 -3.09 18.05 11.50
C ASN A 70 -2.94 19.21 10.48
N THR A 71 -3.03 20.46 10.92
CA THR A 71 -2.89 21.66 10.06
C THR A 71 -1.58 22.41 10.30
N SER A 72 -0.74 21.94 11.23
CA SER A 72 0.51 22.62 11.55
C SER A 72 1.62 22.26 10.56
N GLU A 73 2.50 23.22 10.33
CA GLU A 73 3.78 23.07 9.62
C GLU A 73 4.66 22.00 10.26
N THR A 74 4.68 21.91 11.60
CA THR A 74 5.43 20.89 12.34
C THR A 74 5.15 19.46 11.86
N ARG A 75 3.90 19.15 11.51
CA ARG A 75 3.53 17.82 11.00
C ARG A 75 4.17 17.54 9.64
N LEU A 76 4.28 18.56 8.79
CA LEU A 76 4.92 18.44 7.49
C LEU A 76 6.43 18.25 7.68
N THR A 77 7.08 19.06 8.52
CA THR A 77 8.52 18.95 8.79
C THR A 77 8.89 17.57 9.36
N GLU A 78 8.15 17.08 10.36
CA GLU A 78 8.36 15.73 10.91
C GLU A 78 8.20 14.63 9.85
N ALA A 79 7.25 14.80 8.93
CA ALA A 79 7.10 13.87 7.82
C ALA A 79 8.30 13.94 6.86
N LEU A 80 8.73 15.14 6.45
CA LEU A 80 9.85 15.37 5.53
C LEU A 80 11.17 14.80 6.05
N ASP A 81 11.46 14.96 7.34
CA ASP A 81 12.69 14.46 7.96
C ASP A 81 12.79 12.91 7.90
N ASP A 82 11.67 12.20 8.03
CA ASP A 82 11.64 10.74 8.11
C ASP A 82 11.58 10.05 6.73
N ILE A 83 11.17 10.76 5.67
CA ILE A 83 10.81 10.11 4.40
C ILE A 83 12.02 9.49 3.70
N CYS A 84 13.13 10.20 3.58
CA CYS A 84 14.29 9.66 2.87
C CYS A 84 14.93 8.48 3.63
N GLU A 85 14.78 8.39 4.95
CA GLU A 85 15.21 7.21 5.71
C GLU A 85 14.36 5.97 5.40
N ARG A 86 13.08 6.13 5.03
CA ARG A 86 12.22 5.01 4.64
C ARG A 86 12.66 4.35 3.35
N PHE A 87 13.42 5.04 2.49
CA PHE A 87 13.95 4.46 1.27
C PHE A 87 14.86 3.26 1.56
N LEU A 88 15.53 3.23 2.72
CA LEU A 88 16.37 2.10 3.14
C LEU A 88 15.59 0.79 3.38
N GLN A 89 14.26 0.86 3.53
CA GLN A 89 13.41 -0.32 3.67
C GLN A 89 13.14 -1.02 2.33
N TYR A 90 13.48 -0.37 1.22
CA TYR A 90 13.35 -0.94 -0.11
C TYR A 90 14.52 -1.85 -0.43
N SER A 91 14.24 -2.90 -1.21
CA SER A 91 15.24 -3.77 -1.80
C SER A 91 15.06 -3.82 -3.31
N VAL A 92 16.12 -4.17 -4.02
CA VAL A 92 16.09 -4.33 -5.48
C VAL A 92 15.66 -5.75 -5.85
N HIS A 93 14.58 -5.83 -6.62
CA HIS A 93 13.97 -7.04 -7.18
C HIS A 93 14.31 -7.10 -8.67
N ALA A 94 15.42 -7.76 -9.00
CA ALA A 94 15.95 -7.84 -10.37
C ALA A 94 14.97 -8.50 -11.37
N GLU A 95 13.99 -9.25 -10.89
CA GLU A 95 12.96 -9.90 -11.70
C GLU A 95 11.89 -8.95 -12.25
N ARG A 96 11.80 -7.72 -11.71
CA ARG A 96 10.72 -6.78 -12.04
C ARG A 96 11.20 -5.72 -13.04
N PRO A 97 10.39 -5.36 -14.05
CA PRO A 97 10.76 -4.33 -15.01
C PRO A 97 10.61 -2.91 -14.45
N GLY A 98 11.48 -2.00 -14.88
CA GLY A 98 11.33 -0.56 -14.68
C GLY A 98 11.48 -0.11 -13.22
N SER A 99 10.64 0.84 -12.80
CA SER A 99 10.61 1.42 -11.44
C SER A 99 10.15 0.43 -10.38
N LEU A 100 9.47 -0.63 -10.81
CA LEU A 100 8.80 -1.61 -9.97
C LEU A 100 9.78 -2.59 -9.30
N ARG A 101 11.05 -2.53 -9.69
CA ARG A 101 12.15 -3.26 -9.04
C ARG A 101 12.35 -2.86 -7.58
N TYR A 102 11.92 -1.67 -7.16
CA TYR A 102 12.01 -1.26 -5.76
C TYR A 102 10.74 -1.68 -5.02
N SER A 103 10.87 -2.63 -4.10
CA SER A 103 9.77 -3.05 -3.23
C SER A 103 10.27 -3.26 -1.80
N LYS A 104 9.42 -2.91 -0.83
CA LYS A 104 9.66 -3.16 0.60
C LYS A 104 9.79 -4.68 0.83
N GLY A 105 10.81 -5.08 1.60
CA GLY A 105 11.09 -6.49 1.94
C GLY A 105 12.07 -7.19 1.00
N SER A 106 12.55 -8.37 1.41
CA SER A 106 13.61 -9.12 0.72
C SER A 106 13.19 -9.58 -0.68
N SER A 107 14.11 -9.53 -1.63
CA SER A 107 13.93 -10.11 -2.98
C SER A 107 13.74 -11.63 -2.93
N GLN A 108 13.04 -12.19 -3.91
CA GLN A 108 12.79 -13.64 -3.98
C GLN A 108 14.11 -14.45 -3.95
N THR A 109 15.13 -13.92 -4.62
CA THR A 109 16.48 -14.50 -4.64
C THR A 109 17.12 -14.46 -3.26
N MET A 110 17.05 -13.33 -2.55
CA MET A 110 17.60 -13.18 -1.21
C MET A 110 16.86 -14.05 -0.18
N THR A 111 15.54 -14.14 -0.25
CA THR A 111 14.76 -15.05 0.62
C THR A 111 15.16 -16.50 0.37
N THR A 112 15.35 -16.89 -0.89
CA THR A 112 15.78 -18.25 -1.24
C THR A 112 17.18 -18.55 -0.70
N LEU A 113 18.11 -17.60 -0.82
CA LEU A 113 19.47 -17.72 -0.27
C LEU A 113 19.45 -17.85 1.25
N LYS A 114 18.71 -16.99 1.96
CA LYS A 114 18.52 -17.09 3.42
C LYS A 114 17.92 -18.44 3.83
N ASN A 115 16.94 -18.95 3.08
CA ASN A 115 16.34 -20.27 3.32
C ASN A 115 17.34 -21.43 3.13
N LEU A 116 18.24 -21.34 2.15
CA LEU A 116 19.29 -22.34 1.94
C LEU A 116 20.30 -22.35 3.10
N VAL A 117 20.72 -21.17 3.56
CA VAL A 117 21.58 -21.00 4.74
C VAL A 117 20.90 -21.55 5.99
N ASN A 118 19.62 -21.23 6.20
CA ASN A 118 18.81 -21.75 7.31
C ASN A 118 18.67 -23.28 7.29
N LYS A 119 18.71 -23.89 6.09
CA LYS A 119 18.71 -25.35 5.91
C LYS A 119 20.10 -25.99 6.09
N GLY A 120 21.12 -25.21 6.42
CA GLY A 120 22.48 -25.68 6.68
C GLY A 120 23.34 -25.83 5.42
N VAL A 121 22.90 -25.30 4.27
CA VAL A 121 23.73 -25.24 3.06
C VAL A 121 24.74 -24.12 3.23
N LYS A 122 26.03 -24.42 3.08
CA LYS A 122 27.10 -23.41 3.13
C LYS A 122 27.09 -22.60 1.83
N VAL A 123 26.43 -21.44 1.87
CA VAL A 123 26.48 -20.43 0.81
C VAL A 123 27.59 -19.45 1.19
N ASP A 124 28.67 -19.43 0.41
CA ASP A 124 29.77 -18.49 0.62
C ASP A 124 29.63 -17.33 -0.37
N LEU A 125 29.11 -16.21 0.12
CA LEU A 125 28.93 -14.98 -0.64
C LEU A 125 30.12 -14.02 -0.48
N GLY A 126 31.19 -14.45 0.20
CA GLY A 126 32.35 -13.60 0.46
C GLY A 126 32.07 -12.42 1.40
N MET A 127 30.88 -12.35 2.01
CA MET A 127 30.47 -11.35 3.00
C MET A 127 29.81 -12.01 4.22
N PRO A 128 30.13 -11.55 5.45
CA PRO A 128 29.52 -12.07 6.67
C PRO A 128 28.00 -11.84 6.70
N TYR A 129 27.28 -12.76 7.34
CA TYR A 129 25.81 -12.78 7.40
C TYR A 129 25.21 -11.50 7.99
N GLU A 130 25.93 -10.82 8.88
CA GLU A 130 25.52 -9.57 9.52
C GLU A 130 25.36 -8.40 8.53
N LEU A 131 26.00 -8.47 7.35
CA LEU A 131 25.95 -7.44 6.31
C LEU A 131 24.94 -7.75 5.19
N TRP A 132 24.19 -8.85 5.28
CA TRP A 132 23.24 -9.24 4.23
C TRP A 132 21.95 -8.41 4.21
N ASP A 133 21.71 -7.65 5.27
CA ASP A 133 20.59 -6.72 5.40
C ASP A 133 20.98 -5.28 5.09
N GLU A 134 22.23 -5.04 4.66
CA GLU A 134 22.68 -3.72 4.26
C GLU A 134 22.05 -3.32 2.91
N PRO A 135 21.58 -2.07 2.77
CA PRO A 135 20.98 -1.60 1.52
C PRO A 135 21.98 -1.67 0.37
N THR A 136 21.48 -1.98 -0.83
CA THR A 136 22.31 -1.99 -2.03
C THR A 136 22.70 -0.58 -2.46
N VAL A 137 23.72 -0.46 -3.32
CA VAL A 137 24.22 0.82 -3.82
C VAL A 137 23.10 1.63 -4.47
N GLU A 138 22.20 0.97 -5.19
CA GLU A 138 21.06 1.63 -5.84
C GLU A 138 20.10 2.24 -4.82
N VAL A 139 19.86 1.57 -3.68
CA VAL A 139 18.97 2.07 -2.63
C VAL A 139 19.62 3.21 -1.86
N ALA A 140 20.92 3.10 -1.58
CA ALA A 140 21.69 4.17 -0.95
C ALA A 140 21.73 5.43 -1.82
N ASP A 141 21.92 5.27 -3.13
CA ASP A 141 21.85 6.37 -4.08
C ASP A 141 20.42 6.95 -4.19
N MET A 142 19.39 6.11 -4.15
CA MET A 142 17.99 6.54 -4.11
C MET A 142 17.70 7.45 -2.91
N LYS A 143 18.23 7.10 -1.73
CA LYS A 143 18.14 7.95 -0.51
C LYS A 143 18.85 9.28 -0.71
N LYS A 144 20.06 9.27 -1.24
CA LYS A 144 20.82 10.50 -1.49
C LYS A 144 20.11 11.43 -2.49
N GLN A 145 19.54 10.86 -3.55
CA GLN A 145 18.75 11.61 -4.53
C GLN A 145 17.45 12.16 -3.91
N CYS A 146 16.82 11.42 -3.00
CA CYS A 146 15.66 11.88 -2.23
C CYS A 146 15.99 13.14 -1.41
N GLU A 147 17.09 13.11 -0.66
CA GLU A 147 17.55 14.25 0.15
C GLU A 147 17.78 15.48 -0.73
N THR A 148 18.52 15.31 -1.83
CA THR A 148 18.77 16.40 -2.78
C THR A 148 17.49 16.93 -3.42
N MET A 149 16.51 16.07 -3.70
CA MET A 149 15.23 16.47 -4.27
C MET A 149 14.38 17.25 -3.26
N LEU A 150 14.30 16.79 -2.02
CA LEU A 150 13.57 17.51 -0.98
C LEU A 150 14.17 18.89 -0.73
N GLU A 151 15.50 19.00 -0.65
CA GLU A 151 16.18 20.29 -0.50
C GLU A 151 15.85 21.28 -1.63
N GLN A 152 15.65 20.79 -2.86
CA GLN A 152 15.36 21.64 -4.02
C GLN A 152 13.90 22.05 -4.13
N TYR A 153 12.98 21.20 -3.66
CA TYR A 153 11.54 21.33 -3.90
C TYR A 153 10.71 21.49 -2.62
N GLU A 154 11.35 21.79 -1.48
CA GLU A 154 10.69 22.00 -0.18
C GLU A 154 9.54 23.02 -0.28
N GLU A 155 9.80 24.20 -0.86
CA GLU A 155 8.79 25.26 -1.02
C GLU A 155 7.57 24.79 -1.84
N VAL A 156 7.78 23.93 -2.84
CA VAL A 156 6.71 23.38 -3.68
C VAL A 156 5.87 22.37 -2.89
N VAL A 157 6.51 21.54 -2.08
CA VAL A 157 5.84 20.57 -1.22
C VAL A 157 5.04 21.28 -0.12
N GLU A 158 5.58 22.35 0.45
CA GLU A 158 4.86 23.21 1.39
C GLU A 158 3.62 23.85 0.76
N ASP A 159 3.76 24.42 -0.43
CA ASP A 159 2.63 25.02 -1.15
C ASP A 159 1.53 23.99 -1.44
N TRP A 160 1.92 22.79 -1.87
CA TRP A 160 0.98 21.68 -2.05
C TRP A 160 0.26 21.33 -0.73
N TYR A 161 1.01 21.21 0.37
CA TYR A 161 0.46 20.82 1.65
C TYR A 161 -0.53 21.84 2.22
N PHE A 162 -0.33 23.14 2.00
CA PHE A 162 -1.24 24.16 2.54
C PHE A 162 -2.38 24.53 1.59
N HIS A 163 -2.19 24.41 0.28
CA HIS A 163 -3.13 24.95 -0.71
C HIS A 163 -3.74 23.92 -1.68
N HIS A 164 -3.10 22.76 -1.88
CA HIS A 164 -3.46 21.81 -2.95
C HIS A 164 -3.60 20.34 -2.51
N GLN A 165 -3.97 20.10 -1.25
CA GLN A 165 -4.17 18.73 -0.72
C GLN A 165 -5.28 17.93 -1.42
N ASP A 166 -6.11 18.57 -2.26
CA ASP A 166 -7.13 17.93 -3.07
C ASP A 166 -6.55 17.15 -4.28
N GLN A 167 -5.31 17.43 -4.66
CA GLN A 167 -4.61 16.77 -5.76
C GLN A 167 -3.57 15.78 -5.25
N ARG A 168 -3.27 14.73 -6.04
CA ARG A 168 -2.19 13.80 -5.70
C ARG A 168 -0.85 14.52 -5.80
N LEU A 169 0.01 14.32 -4.80
CA LEU A 169 1.34 14.93 -4.78
C LEU A 169 2.20 14.45 -5.97
N GLU A 170 2.03 13.20 -6.41
CA GLU A 170 2.69 12.65 -7.60
C GLU A 170 2.46 13.54 -8.83
N ASP A 171 1.21 13.95 -9.08
CA ASP A 171 0.87 14.77 -10.24
C ASP A 171 1.42 16.19 -10.07
N PHE A 172 1.22 16.79 -8.89
CA PHE A 172 1.65 18.17 -8.62
C PHE A 172 3.17 18.32 -8.61
N LEU A 173 3.90 17.48 -7.87
CA LEU A 173 5.35 17.61 -7.74
C LEU A 173 6.08 16.98 -8.94
N CYS A 174 5.76 15.73 -9.28
CA CYS A 174 6.56 15.01 -10.26
C CYS A 174 6.25 15.44 -11.68
N GLU A 175 4.98 15.61 -12.06
CA GLU A 175 4.66 16.02 -13.44
C GLU A 175 4.92 17.50 -13.70
N ASP A 176 4.58 18.40 -12.77
CA ASP A 176 4.64 19.84 -13.06
C ASP A 176 5.99 20.49 -12.74
N HIS A 177 6.75 19.96 -11.76
CA HIS A 177 7.96 20.61 -11.26
C HIS A 177 9.27 19.81 -11.46
N VAL A 178 9.22 18.47 -11.36
CA VAL A 178 10.44 17.64 -11.37
C VAL A 178 10.74 17.01 -12.75
N LEU A 179 9.72 16.51 -13.46
CA LEU A 179 9.92 15.67 -14.66
C LEU A 179 9.51 16.32 -15.97
N GLU A 180 10.36 16.15 -16.98
CA GLU A 180 10.01 16.46 -18.37
C GLU A 180 9.05 15.43 -18.95
N ALA A 181 8.29 15.81 -19.99
CA ALA A 181 7.27 14.94 -20.60
C ALA A 181 7.82 13.58 -21.10
N SER A 182 9.09 13.52 -21.48
CA SER A 182 9.77 12.30 -21.94
C SER A 182 10.19 11.35 -20.82
N GLU A 183 10.20 11.81 -19.57
CA GLU A 183 10.72 11.05 -18.42
C GLU A 183 9.60 10.48 -17.54
N ARG A 184 8.33 10.70 -17.88
CA ARG A 184 7.15 10.32 -17.09
C ARG A 184 6.72 8.85 -17.23
N ASP A 185 7.48 8.05 -17.96
CA ASP A 185 7.09 6.66 -18.22
C ASP A 185 7.03 5.83 -16.93
N CYS A 186 7.86 6.15 -15.94
CA CYS A 186 7.87 5.44 -14.66
C CYS A 186 6.57 5.64 -13.84
N LEU A 187 5.87 6.76 -14.02
CA LEU A 187 4.64 7.08 -13.26
C LEU A 187 3.46 6.20 -13.70
N LYS A 188 3.44 5.80 -14.97
CA LYS A 188 2.36 4.98 -15.57
C LYS A 188 2.47 3.50 -15.20
N GLU A 189 3.61 3.08 -14.65
CA GLU A 189 3.83 1.70 -14.25
C GLU A 189 3.04 1.38 -12.97
N VAL A 190 1.96 0.60 -13.13
CA VAL A 190 1.17 0.07 -12.02
C VAL A 190 1.55 -1.39 -11.81
N TRP A 191 2.16 -1.71 -10.65
CA TRP A 191 2.24 -3.09 -10.21
C TRP A 191 0.91 -3.54 -9.64
N ARG A 192 0.32 -4.57 -10.24
CA ARG A 192 -0.65 -5.42 -9.55
C ARG A 192 0.17 -6.43 -8.74
N ASP A 193 0.31 -6.18 -7.44
CA ASP A 193 0.82 -7.19 -6.52
C ASP A 193 -0.22 -8.32 -6.47
N ASP A 194 0.09 -9.48 -7.06
CA ASP A 194 -0.77 -10.67 -6.99
C ASP A 194 -1.10 -11.03 -5.52
N ARG A 195 -0.22 -10.69 -4.57
CA ARG A 195 -0.47 -10.92 -3.14
C ARG A 195 -1.54 -10.02 -2.53
N ARG A 196 -1.71 -8.78 -3.00
CA ARG A 196 -2.76 -7.90 -2.49
C ARG A 196 -4.13 -8.31 -3.02
N LEU A 197 -4.17 -8.85 -4.24
CA LEU A 197 -5.38 -9.50 -4.76
C LEU A 197 -5.70 -10.78 -3.99
N GLU A 198 -4.71 -11.61 -3.64
CA GLU A 198 -4.94 -12.81 -2.82
C GLU A 198 -5.44 -12.47 -1.42
N GLU A 199 -4.90 -11.43 -0.76
CA GLU A 199 -5.37 -10.97 0.56
C GLU A 199 -6.75 -10.30 0.49
N GLU A 200 -7.02 -9.47 -0.53
CA GLU A 200 -8.33 -8.84 -0.77
C GLU A 200 -9.39 -9.87 -1.20
N GLU A 201 -9.02 -10.89 -1.98
CA GLU A 201 -9.89 -11.99 -2.42
C GLU A 201 -10.18 -12.96 -1.28
N GLU A 202 -9.19 -13.32 -0.45
CA GLU A 202 -9.41 -14.11 0.77
C GLU A 202 -10.24 -13.33 1.80
N ALA A 203 -9.98 -12.04 1.99
CA ALA A 203 -10.81 -11.18 2.83
C ALA A 203 -12.27 -11.14 2.33
N GLY A 204 -12.48 -10.87 1.04
CA GLY A 204 -13.81 -10.87 0.43
C GLY A 204 -14.51 -12.24 0.49
N ARG A 205 -13.76 -13.33 0.36
CA ARG A 205 -14.28 -14.71 0.46
C ARG A 205 -14.67 -15.08 1.88
N THR A 206 -13.91 -14.64 2.88
CA THR A 206 -14.23 -14.88 4.29
C THR A 206 -15.44 -14.06 4.75
N GLU A 207 -15.53 -12.80 4.31
CA GLU A 207 -16.66 -11.90 4.59
C GLU A 207 -17.95 -12.40 3.92
N GLY A 208 -17.93 -12.66 2.61
CA GLY A 208 -19.11 -13.18 1.89
C GLY A 208 -19.60 -14.54 2.42
N ARG A 209 -18.68 -15.38 2.94
CA ARG A 209 -19.07 -16.65 3.60
C ARG A 209 -19.69 -16.42 4.97
N ALA A 210 -19.24 -15.43 5.73
CA ALA A 210 -19.81 -15.08 7.02
C ALA A 210 -21.22 -14.48 6.86
N GLU A 211 -21.39 -13.56 5.90
CA GLU A 211 -22.67 -12.92 5.58
C GLU A 211 -23.69 -13.93 5.07
N GLY A 212 -23.34 -14.73 4.04
CA GLY A 212 -24.26 -15.73 3.50
C GLY A 212 -24.67 -16.81 4.52
N ARG A 213 -23.81 -17.12 5.50
CA ARG A 213 -24.16 -18.02 6.61
C ARG A 213 -25.09 -17.35 7.62
N ALA A 214 -24.91 -16.07 7.90
CA ALA A 214 -25.76 -15.32 8.82
C ALA A 214 -27.17 -15.11 8.24
N GLU A 215 -27.26 -14.75 6.96
CA GLU A 215 -28.53 -14.60 6.23
C GLU A 215 -29.26 -15.94 6.09
N GLY A 216 -28.58 -16.99 5.61
CA GLY A 216 -29.21 -18.31 5.48
C GLY A 216 -29.71 -18.89 6.81
N GLN A 217 -29.05 -18.58 7.93
CA GLN A 217 -29.52 -18.99 9.26
C GLN A 217 -30.71 -18.16 9.77
N SER A 218 -30.78 -16.87 9.45
CA SER A 218 -31.89 -16.01 9.87
C SER A 218 -33.16 -16.31 9.07
N GLU A 219 -33.04 -16.47 7.75
CA GLU A 219 -34.14 -16.81 6.85
C GLU A 219 -34.66 -18.23 7.13
N GLY A 220 -33.78 -19.24 7.14
CA GLY A 220 -34.20 -20.63 7.39
C GLY A 220 -34.83 -20.82 8.77
N ARG A 221 -34.41 -20.04 9.78
CA ARG A 221 -35.03 -20.06 11.11
C ARG A 221 -36.37 -19.33 11.15
N ALA A 222 -36.53 -18.24 10.39
CA ALA A 222 -37.79 -17.51 10.30
C ALA A 222 -38.85 -18.34 9.55
N GLU A 223 -38.48 -18.92 8.42
CA GLU A 223 -39.35 -19.78 7.60
C GLU A 223 -39.73 -21.05 8.35
N GLY A 224 -38.76 -21.80 8.88
CA GLY A 224 -39.05 -23.01 9.65
C GLY A 224 -39.91 -22.75 10.90
N ARG A 225 -39.81 -21.56 11.50
CA ARG A 225 -40.69 -21.16 12.63
C ARG A 225 -42.09 -20.78 12.15
N ALA A 226 -42.22 -20.13 11.00
CA ALA A 226 -43.52 -19.76 10.43
C ALA A 226 -44.29 -21.00 9.95
N GLU A 227 -43.62 -21.91 9.24
CA GLU A 227 -44.21 -23.16 8.76
C GLU A 227 -44.62 -24.04 9.95
N GLY A 228 -43.71 -24.29 10.91
CA GLY A 228 -44.02 -25.09 12.09
C GLY A 228 -45.14 -24.51 12.97
N GLN A 229 -45.29 -23.18 13.04
CA GLN A 229 -46.43 -22.56 13.74
C GLN A 229 -47.74 -22.70 12.98
N SER A 230 -47.71 -22.67 11.64
CA SER A 230 -48.90 -22.84 10.82
C SER A 230 -49.41 -24.28 10.88
N GLU A 231 -48.53 -25.26 10.71
CA GLU A 231 -48.86 -26.68 10.73
C GLU A 231 -49.37 -27.09 12.12
N GLY A 232 -48.63 -26.78 13.19
CA GLY A 232 -49.05 -27.11 14.57
C GLY A 232 -50.35 -26.43 15.01
N ARG A 233 -50.69 -25.26 14.45
CA ARG A 233 -51.97 -24.58 14.72
C ARG A 233 -53.13 -25.22 13.96
N THR A 234 -52.89 -25.77 12.77
CA THR A 234 -53.93 -26.50 12.03
C THR A 234 -54.21 -27.87 12.66
N GLU A 235 -53.16 -28.62 13.01
CA GLU A 235 -53.29 -29.95 13.63
C GLU A 235 -53.92 -29.87 15.03
N GLY A 236 -53.45 -28.95 15.89
CA GLY A 236 -54.05 -28.76 17.22
C GLY A 236 -55.50 -28.27 17.19
N ARG A 237 -55.93 -27.59 16.12
CA ARG A 237 -57.33 -27.17 15.95
C ARG A 237 -58.22 -28.32 15.48
N THR A 238 -57.70 -29.22 14.64
CA THR A 238 -58.45 -30.41 14.22
C THR A 238 -58.59 -31.42 15.36
N GLU A 239 -57.52 -31.66 16.15
CA GLU A 239 -57.56 -32.57 17.29
C GLU A 239 -58.46 -32.04 18.42
N GLY A 240 -58.36 -30.74 18.76
CA GLY A 240 -59.21 -30.12 19.76
C GLY A 240 -60.71 -30.08 19.38
N GLN A 241 -61.04 -30.03 18.09
CA GLN A 241 -62.44 -30.13 17.61
C GLN A 241 -62.98 -31.56 17.62
N SER A 242 -62.13 -32.58 17.45
CA SER A 242 -62.54 -33.97 17.65
C SER A 242 -62.77 -34.29 19.13
N GLU A 243 -61.91 -33.83 20.04
CA GLU A 243 -62.04 -34.12 21.47
C GLU A 243 -63.13 -33.29 22.17
N GLY A 244 -63.38 -32.05 21.73
CA GLY A 244 -64.48 -31.22 22.26
C GLY A 244 -65.87 -31.73 21.88
N ARG A 245 -66.01 -32.43 20.74
CA ARG A 245 -67.29 -33.04 20.31
C ARG A 245 -67.59 -34.38 20.98
N THR A 246 -66.60 -35.04 21.57
CA THR A 246 -66.84 -36.28 22.32
C THR A 246 -67.29 -36.04 23.76
N HIS A 247 -67.20 -34.80 24.28
CA HIS A 247 -67.67 -34.47 25.62
C HIS A 247 -69.11 -33.91 25.70
N ASP A 248 -69.69 -33.42 24.59
CA ASP A 248 -71.07 -32.87 24.54
C ASP A 248 -72.10 -33.87 23.97
N ALA A 249 -71.68 -35.11 23.68
CA ALA A 249 -72.54 -36.19 23.19
C ALA A 249 -72.77 -37.29 24.25
N GLY A 250 -72.81 -36.89 25.53
CA GLY A 250 -72.92 -37.83 26.64
C GLY A 250 -73.50 -37.23 27.91
N GLU A 251 -74.63 -36.52 27.83
CA GLU A 251 -75.58 -36.38 28.96
C GLU A 251 -76.98 -36.00 28.42
N LEU A 252 -77.68 -37.00 27.88
CA LEU A 252 -79.14 -37.13 27.88
C LEU A 252 -79.50 -38.52 28.39
#